data_AF-A0A426XGY9-F1
#
_entry.id   AF-A0A426XGY9-F1
#
_cell.length_a   1.000
_cell.length_b   1.000
_cell.length_c   1.000
_cell.angle_alpha   90.00
_cell.angle_beta   90.00
_cell.angle_gamma   90.00
#
_symmetry.space_group_name_H-M   'P 1'
#
loop_
_entity.id
_entity.type
_entity.pdbx_description
1 polymer ?
#
loop_
_entity_poly.entity_id
_entity_poly.type
_entity_poly.pdbx_seq_one_letter_code
_entity_poly.pdbx_strand_id
1 'polypeptide(L)'
;ISLQALDLIRDRNFNMLTDSCLEGQFSNEDGTELVRLASRCLQYEQRERPNVKSIVLALTPLQRETELSFQMWTNQMQETLNSKKKGDTAFRHKDFNTAIECYTQVILSYRFSCF
;
A
#
# COMPACT_ATOMS: atom_id res chain seq x y z
N ILE A 1 15.06 -22.01 -11.95
CA ILE A 1 14.59 -20.77 -11.28
C ILE A 1 13.27 -21.02 -10.54
N SER A 2 12.26 -21.66 -11.15
CA SER A 2 10.96 -21.94 -10.49
C SER A 2 11.03 -22.83 -9.24
N LEU A 3 11.82 -23.92 -9.26
CA LEU A 3 11.93 -24.86 -8.13
C LEU A 3 12.52 -24.21 -6.88
N GLN A 4 13.66 -23.51 -7.00
CA GLN A 4 14.30 -22.83 -5.87
C GLN A 4 13.40 -21.74 -5.25
N ALA A 5 12.65 -21.00 -6.08
CA ALA A 5 11.69 -20.02 -5.58
C ALA A 5 10.49 -20.68 -4.88
N LEU A 6 10.03 -21.83 -5.38
CA LEU A 6 8.95 -22.59 -4.78
C LEU A 6 9.32 -23.15 -3.41
N ASP A 7 10.53 -23.69 -3.27
CA ASP A 7 11.04 -24.19 -1.98
C ASP A 7 11.17 -23.04 -0.97
N LEU A 8 11.74 -21.91 -1.39
CA LEU A 8 11.86 -20.71 -0.56
C LEU A 8 10.50 -20.18 -0.06
N ILE A 9 9.47 -20.21 -0.89
CA ILE A 9 8.14 -19.69 -0.54
C ILE A 9 7.36 -20.67 0.35
N ARG A 10 7.56 -21.98 0.18
CA ARG A 10 6.90 -23.01 0.99
C ARG A 10 7.52 -23.18 2.38
N ASP A 11 8.83 -22.99 2.50
CA ASP A 11 9.57 -23.24 3.74
C ASP A 11 9.61 -22.03 4.69
N ARG A 12 9.21 -20.83 4.21
CA ARG A 12 9.25 -19.58 4.99
C ARG A 12 7.87 -19.24 5.54
N ASN A 13 7.86 -18.66 6.75
CA ASN A 13 6.66 -18.01 7.28
C ASN A 13 6.32 -16.80 6.41
N PHE A 14 5.04 -16.63 6.04
CA PHE A 14 4.55 -15.49 5.25
C PHE A 14 5.02 -14.15 5.79
N ASN A 15 5.07 -13.98 7.12
CA ASN A 15 5.54 -12.75 7.76
C ASN A 15 7.01 -12.41 7.44
N MET A 16 7.82 -13.42 7.09
CA MET A 16 9.21 -13.22 6.66
C MET A 16 9.33 -12.93 5.16
N LEU A 17 8.27 -13.13 4.39
CA LEU A 17 8.19 -12.88 2.95
C LEU A 17 7.52 -11.54 2.63
N THR A 18 6.69 -11.03 3.54
CA THR A 18 6.05 -9.72 3.44
C THR A 18 7.01 -8.58 3.70
N ASP A 19 6.81 -7.47 2.98
CA ASP A 19 7.45 -6.21 3.30
C ASP A 19 7.08 -5.77 4.72
N SER A 20 8.04 -5.26 5.49
CA SER A 20 7.82 -4.71 6.83
C SER A 20 6.75 -3.61 6.88
N CYS A 21 6.55 -2.87 5.79
CA CYS A 21 5.48 -1.88 5.63
C CYS A 21 4.08 -2.49 5.74
N LEU A 22 3.95 -3.79 5.45
CA LEU A 22 2.69 -4.53 5.43
C LEU A 22 2.53 -5.41 6.67
N GLU A 23 3.36 -5.22 7.70
CA GLU A 23 3.27 -6.00 8.93
C GLU A 23 1.94 -5.72 9.65
N GLY A 24 1.17 -6.78 9.93
CA GLY A 24 -0.14 -6.70 10.61
C GLY A 24 -1.35 -6.46 9.70
N GLN A 25 -1.14 -6.22 8.40
CA GLN A 25 -2.17 -5.90 7.40
C GLN A 25 -2.91 -7.15 6.84
N PHE A 26 -2.33 -8.33 7.05
CA PHE A 26 -2.91 -9.60 6.59
C PHE A 26 -3.11 -10.53 7.76
N SER A 27 -4.24 -11.25 7.77
CA SER A 27 -4.42 -12.36 8.69
C SER A 27 -3.52 -13.53 8.30
N ASN A 28 -3.27 -14.45 9.24
CA ASN A 28 -2.51 -15.67 8.94
C ASN A 28 -3.18 -16.52 7.83
N GLU A 29 -4.51 -16.45 7.71
CA GLU A 29 -5.27 -17.15 6.67
C GLU A 29 -5.02 -16.52 5.29
N ASP A 30 -5.08 -15.19 5.21
CA ASP A 30 -4.78 -14.43 3.99
C ASP A 30 -3.34 -14.68 3.50
N GLY A 31 -2.39 -14.69 4.44
CA GLY A 31 -0.99 -15.01 4.16
C GLY A 31 -0.81 -16.45 3.64
N THR A 32 -1.54 -17.41 4.22
CA THR A 32 -1.52 -18.81 3.75
C THR A 32 -2.06 -18.94 2.34
N GLU A 33 -3.17 -18.28 2.02
CA GLU A 33 -3.74 -18.28 0.67
C GLU A 33 -2.84 -17.58 -0.35
N LEU A 34 -2.14 -16.50 0.02
CA LEU A 34 -1.15 -15.84 -0.83
C LEU A 34 0.04 -16.75 -1.15
N VAL A 35 0.60 -17.43 -0.14
CA VAL A 35 1.68 -18.42 -0.33
C VAL A 35 1.21 -19.55 -1.23
N ARG A 36 -0.02 -20.03 -1.04
CA ARG A 36 -0.62 -21.09 -1.86
C ARG A 36 -0.80 -20.65 -3.31
N LEU A 37 -1.31 -19.44 -3.55
CA LEU A 37 -1.48 -18.87 -4.88
C LEU A 37 -0.13 -18.64 -5.58
N ALA A 38 0.84 -18.05 -4.88
CA ALA A 38 2.20 -17.84 -5.39
C ALA A 38 2.88 -19.16 -5.76
N SER A 39 2.75 -20.18 -4.89
CA SER A 39 3.23 -21.53 -5.17
C SER A 39 2.65 -22.09 -6.46
N ARG A 40 1.33 -21.96 -6.67
CA ARG A 40 0.65 -22.40 -7.90
C ARG A 40 1.11 -21.65 -9.15
N CYS A 41 1.40 -20.36 -9.02
CA CYS A 41 1.93 -19.54 -10.12
C CYS A 41 3.35 -19.95 -10.55
N LEU A 42 4.14 -20.50 -9.63
CA LEU A 42 5.53 -20.93 -9.81
C LEU A 42 5.69 -22.40 -10.20
N GLN A 43 4.61 -23.19 -10.20
CA GLN A 43 4.70 -24.60 -10.57
C GLN A 43 5.19 -24.78 -12.00
N TYR A 44 6.05 -25.78 -12.18
CA TYR A 44 6.57 -26.19 -13.48
C TYR A 44 5.48 -26.78 -14.38
N GLU A 45 4.55 -27.53 -13.79
CA GLU A 45 3.44 -28.13 -14.54
C GLU A 45 2.35 -27.10 -14.86
N GLN A 46 2.04 -27.00 -16.15
CA GLN A 46 1.14 -25.98 -16.69
C GLN A 46 -0.34 -26.19 -16.27
N ARG A 47 -0.72 -27.40 -15.84
CA ARG A 47 -2.09 -27.73 -15.43
C ARG A 47 -2.48 -27.06 -14.11
N GLU A 48 -1.52 -26.90 -13.20
CA GLU A 48 -1.75 -26.35 -11.87
C GLU A 48 -1.68 -24.81 -11.85
N ARG A 49 -1.14 -24.23 -12.92
CA ARG A 49 -0.94 -22.79 -13.06
C ARG A 49 -2.29 -22.09 -13.23
N PRO A 50 -2.66 -21.17 -12.32
CA PRO A 50 -3.92 -20.47 -12.42
C PRO A 50 -3.89 -19.49 -13.60
N ASN A 51 -5.03 -19.32 -14.25
CA ASN A 51 -5.19 -18.27 -15.27
C ASN A 51 -5.31 -16.90 -14.60
N VAL A 52 -5.06 -15.84 -15.36
CA VAL A 52 -5.09 -14.45 -14.85
C VAL A 52 -6.44 -14.11 -14.20
N LYS A 53 -7.57 -14.57 -14.73
CA LYS A 53 -8.90 -14.31 -14.12
C LYS A 53 -9.02 -14.96 -12.74
N SER A 54 -8.54 -16.19 -12.59
CA SER A 54 -8.52 -16.89 -11.31
C SER A 54 -7.58 -16.23 -10.30
N ILE A 55 -6.44 -15.71 -10.75
CA ILE A 55 -5.51 -14.94 -9.91
C ILE A 55 -6.20 -13.67 -9.42
N VAL A 56 -6.81 -12.88 -10.32
CA VAL A 56 -7.50 -11.64 -9.97
C VAL A 56 -8.61 -11.90 -8.96
N LEU A 57 -9.46 -12.92 -9.20
CA LEU A 57 -10.54 -13.29 -8.29
C LEU A 57 -10.03 -13.68 -6.89
N ALA A 58 -8.91 -14.41 -6.81
CA ALA A 58 -8.31 -14.79 -5.53
C ALA A 58 -7.69 -13.59 -4.78
N LEU A 59 -7.21 -12.59 -5.49
CA LEU A 59 -6.60 -11.38 -4.92
C LEU A 59 -7.62 -10.29 -4.58
N THR A 60 -8.80 -10.26 -5.19
CA THR A 60 -9.84 -9.23 -4.96
C THR A 60 -10.22 -9.09 -3.47
N PRO A 61 -10.43 -10.15 -2.67
CA PRO A 61 -10.73 -10.01 -1.25
C PRO A 61 -9.59 -9.38 -0.43
N LEU A 62 -8.36 -9.50 -0.91
CA LEU A 62 -7.14 -9.01 -0.26
C LEU A 62 -6.83 -7.55 -0.61
N GLN A 63 -7.48 -6.99 -1.63
CA GLN A 63 -7.34 -5.58 -2.03
C GLN A 63 -8.00 -4.57 -1.07
N ARG A 64 -8.65 -5.03 0.01
CA ARG A 64 -9.42 -4.16 0.91
C ARG A 64 -8.59 -3.04 1.53
N GLU A 65 -7.31 -3.28 1.80
CA GLU A 65 -6.45 -2.26 2.39
C GLU A 65 -5.76 -1.37 1.36
N THR A 66 -5.57 -1.84 0.13
CA THR A 66 -4.99 -1.01 -0.95
C THR A 66 -5.95 0.11 -1.34
N GLU A 67 -7.26 -0.16 -1.37
CA GLU A 67 -8.25 0.89 -1.62
C GLU A 67 -8.34 1.84 -0.43
N LEU A 68 -8.34 1.34 0.81
CA LEU A 68 -8.38 2.21 1.99
C LEU A 68 -7.13 3.08 2.12
N SER A 69 -5.94 2.54 1.85
CA SER A 69 -4.69 3.31 1.82
C SER A 69 -4.69 4.35 0.71
N PHE A 70 -5.22 4.03 -0.48
CA PHE A 70 -5.41 4.99 -1.56
C PHE A 70 -6.39 6.10 -1.15
N GLN A 71 -7.55 5.77 -0.58
CA GLN A 71 -8.51 6.75 -0.08
C GLN A 71 -7.91 7.62 1.03
N MET A 72 -7.13 7.06 1.95
CA MET A 72 -6.45 7.81 3.00
C MET A 72 -5.39 8.76 2.42
N TRP A 73 -4.58 8.28 1.47
CA TRP A 73 -3.59 9.11 0.78
C TRP A 73 -4.23 10.23 -0.04
N THR A 74 -5.32 9.97 -0.79
CA THR A 74 -6.01 11.02 -1.55
C THR A 74 -6.61 12.07 -0.62
N ASN A 75 -7.21 11.65 0.50
CA ASN A 75 -7.74 12.56 1.52
C ASN A 75 -6.62 13.44 2.11
N GLN A 76 -5.47 12.85 2.48
CA GLN A 76 -4.33 13.62 2.98
C GLN A 76 -3.75 14.60 1.94
N MET A 77 -3.68 14.20 0.67
CA MET A 77 -3.27 15.09 -0.41
C MET A 77 -4.27 16.24 -0.61
N GLN A 78 -5.57 15.95 -0.50
CA GLN A 78 -6.61 16.96 -0.60
C GLN A 78 -6.55 17.96 0.56
N GLU A 79 -6.31 17.50 1.79
CA GLU A 79 -6.09 18.35 2.97
C GLU A 79 -4.85 19.23 2.81
N THR A 80 -3.74 18.66 2.35
CA THR A 80 -2.50 19.39 2.07
C THR A 80 -2.74 20.49 1.03
N LEU A 81 -3.48 20.19 -0.04
CA LEU A 81 -3.85 21.16 -1.07
C LEU A 81 -4.76 22.26 -0.52
N ASN A 82 -5.73 21.92 0.33
CA ASN A 82 -6.63 22.87 0.97
C ASN A 82 -5.87 23.81 1.92
N SER A 83 -4.96 23.26 2.72
CA SER A 83 -4.10 24.04 3.62
C SER A 83 -3.20 24.99 2.82
N LYS A 84 -2.61 24.53 1.71
CA LYS A 84 -1.88 25.40 0.78
C LYS A 84 -2.73 26.54 0.23
N LYS A 85 -3.94 26.25 -0.28
CA LYS A 85 -4.87 27.28 -0.80
C LYS A 85 -5.25 28.31 0.28
N LYS A 86 -5.44 27.85 1.51
CA LYS A 86 -5.71 28.71 2.68
C LYS A 86 -4.50 29.60 2.98
N GLY A 87 -3.29 29.03 3.00
CA GLY A 87 -2.03 29.76 3.16
C GLY A 87 -1.83 30.83 2.08
N ASP A 88 -2.05 30.47 0.81
CA ASP A 88 -1.94 31.40 -0.33
C ASP A 88 -2.94 32.57 -0.20
N THR A 89 -4.14 32.29 0.29
CA THR A 89 -5.17 33.32 0.51
C THR A 89 -4.81 34.23 1.68
N ALA A 90 -4.36 33.67 2.80
CA ALA A 90 -3.90 34.42 3.97
C ALA A 90 -2.70 35.32 3.63
N PHE A 91 -1.73 34.79 2.87
CA PHE A 91 -0.57 35.53 2.41
C PHE A 91 -0.95 36.75 1.56
N ARG A 92 -1.89 36.59 0.61
CA ARG A 92 -2.42 37.71 -0.19
C ARG A 92 -3.08 38.79 0.67
N HIS A 93 -3.75 38.38 1.74
CA HIS A 93 -4.37 39.32 2.70
C HIS A 93 -3.39 39.86 3.75
N LYS A 94 -2.09 39.53 3.66
CA LYS A 94 -1.05 39.90 4.63
C LYS A 94 -1.29 39.37 6.05
N ASP A 95 -2.11 38.32 6.17
CA ASP A 95 -2.23 37.55 7.41
C ASP A 95 -1.09 36.53 7.45
N PHE A 96 0.08 37.00 7.86
CA PHE A 96 1.29 36.20 7.87
C PHE A 96 1.26 35.08 8.91
N ASN A 97 0.58 35.26 10.04
CA ASN A 97 0.47 34.22 11.07
C ASN A 97 -0.27 32.99 10.50
N THR A 98 -1.45 33.20 9.93
CA THR A 98 -2.23 32.12 9.30
C THR A 98 -1.48 31.51 8.11
N ALA A 99 -0.78 32.33 7.32
CA ALA A 99 0.00 31.82 6.18
C ALA A 99 1.16 30.92 6.63
N ILE A 100 1.92 31.34 7.64
CA ILE A 100 3.05 30.57 8.21
C ILE A 100 2.54 29.25 8.79
N GLU A 101 1.43 29.26 9.53
CA GLU A 101 0.82 28.04 10.09
C GLU A 101 0.42 27.05 8.98
N CYS A 102 -0.29 27.52 7.95
CA CYS A 102 -0.73 26.66 6.84
C CYS A 102 0.46 26.10 6.04
N TYR A 103 1.46 26.92 5.73
CA TYR A 103 2.64 26.45 5.00
C TYR A 103 3.52 25.51 5.84
N THR A 104 3.61 25.73 7.16
CA THR A 104 4.32 24.81 8.06
C THR A 104 3.65 23.44 8.04
N GLN A 105 2.32 23.38 8.10
CA GLN A 105 1.57 22.13 8.01
C GLN A 105 1.81 21.40 6.68
N VAL A 106 1.88 22.14 5.57
CA VAL A 106 2.18 21.59 4.24
C VAL A 106 3.61 21.03 4.17
N ILE A 107 4.61 21.72 4.73
CA ILE A 107 5.99 21.23 4.75
C ILE A 107 6.10 19.94 5.57
N LEU A 108 5.42 19.90 6.73
CA LEU A 108 5.39 18.71 7.57
C LEU A 108 4.69 17.54 6.89
N SER A 109 3.58 17.75 6.17
CA SER A 109 2.90 16.65 5.47
C SER A 109 3.79 15.97 4.43
N TYR A 110 4.54 16.74 3.63
CA TYR A 110 5.52 16.18 2.67
C TYR A 110 6.69 15.43 3.34
N ARG A 111 7.05 15.78 4.58
CA ARG A 111 8.08 15.07 5.34
C ARG A 111 7.61 13.68 5.76
N PHE A 112 6.33 13.53 6.13
CA PHE A 112 5.77 12.26 6.62
C PHE A 112 5.29 11.33 5.51
N SER A 113 4.95 11.83 4.31
CA SER A 113 4.50 10.99 3.19
C SER A 113 5.62 10.22 2.44
N CYS A 114 6.88 10.35 2.86
CA CYS A 114 8.04 9.70 2.22
C CYS A 114 8.64 8.54 3.04
N PHE A 115 7.90 7.98 3.99
CA PHE A 115 8.27 6.80 4.78
C PHE A 115 7.22 5.71 4.63
#